data_AF-A0A2W6TDY3-F1
#
_entry.id   AF-A0A2W6TDY3-F1
#
_cell.length_a   1.000
_cell.length_b   1.000
_cell.length_c   1.000
_cell.angle_alpha   90.00
_cell.angle_beta   90.00
_cell.angle_gamma   90.00
#
_symmetry.space_group_name_H-M   'P 1'
#
loop_
_entity.id
_entity.type
_entity.pdbx_description
1 polymer ?
#
loop_
_entity_poly.entity_id
_entity_poly.type
_entity_poly.pdbx_seq_one_letter_code
_entity_poly.pdbx_strand_id
1 'polypeptide(L)'
;MGEANQHYYATRDPLGVDGDFTTAPEISQMFGELIGLALADIWMRSGRRPDAYYVELGPGRGTLASDASRAMERAAFAPRMHLVETSPVLRGRQSALLPTAIHHDTVESLPDQGPLLVVANEFFDALPVRQSIRVGHEWRERVVVPRGEDGRFIPVAGYRRIESGLPPIAADAEDGAIIETPIAGASVAFALANRIARQGGAAIIVDYGYEGPAFGDTVQAVKHHKFVDPFAEAGEVDLTAHVDFTMLRNTALQAGLRVHGTVGQGDFLRQLGIEARAEQLARTAPARAAEVAEATRRLIDGEQMGTLFRAMAWTHPDWGDPAGFEG
;
A
#
# COMPACT_ATOMS: atom_id res chain seq x y z
N MET A 1 14.58 -5.89 7.67
CA MET A 1 13.56 -5.36 6.74
C MET A 1 13.91 -3.95 6.29
N GLY A 2 13.79 -2.90 7.12
CA GLY A 2 14.00 -1.51 6.68
C GLY A 2 15.32 -1.22 5.97
N GLU A 3 16.46 -1.60 6.56
CA GLU A 3 17.78 -1.40 5.92
C GLU A 3 17.93 -2.21 4.63
N ALA A 4 17.43 -3.44 4.61
CA ALA A 4 17.47 -4.31 3.44
C ALA A 4 16.64 -3.73 2.28
N ASN A 5 15.40 -3.31 2.54
CA ASN A 5 14.54 -2.70 1.53
C ASN A 5 15.13 -1.36 1.06
N GLN A 6 15.64 -0.52 1.97
CA GLN A 6 16.29 0.73 1.59
C GLN A 6 17.45 0.49 0.62
N HIS A 7 18.29 -0.51 0.89
CA HIS A 7 19.37 -0.90 -0.03
C HIS A 7 18.82 -1.43 -1.36
N TYR A 8 17.85 -2.34 -1.30
CA TYR A 8 17.23 -2.97 -2.46
C TYR A 8 16.63 -1.93 -3.42
N TYR A 9 15.76 -1.04 -2.93
CA TYR A 9 15.10 0.00 -3.72
C TYR A 9 16.04 1.14 -4.14
N ALA A 10 17.18 1.35 -3.45
CA ALA A 10 18.16 2.37 -3.83
C ALA A 10 19.12 1.92 -4.94
N THR A 11 19.26 0.62 -5.18
CA THR A 11 20.29 0.07 -6.08
C THR A 11 19.74 -0.45 -7.41
N ARG A 12 18.45 -0.76 -7.50
CA ARG A 12 17.83 -1.35 -8.69
C ARG A 12 16.39 -0.88 -8.91
N ASP A 13 15.83 -1.22 -10.06
CA ASP A 13 14.40 -1.13 -10.33
C ASP A 13 13.80 -2.54 -10.30
N PRO A 14 13.02 -2.89 -9.26
CA PRO A 14 12.51 -4.24 -9.08
C PRO A 14 11.15 -4.49 -9.74
N LEU A 15 10.56 -3.48 -10.40
CA LEU A 15 9.15 -3.50 -10.81
C LEU A 15 8.95 -3.92 -12.27
N GLY A 16 8.00 -4.84 -12.49
CA GLY A 16 7.47 -5.20 -13.81
C GLY A 16 7.75 -6.66 -14.20
N VAL A 17 7.51 -6.99 -15.48
CA VAL A 17 7.67 -8.36 -16.03
C VAL A 17 9.12 -8.82 -16.03
N ASP A 18 10.06 -7.90 -16.23
CA ASP A 18 11.50 -8.17 -16.16
C ASP A 18 12.08 -7.92 -14.75
N GLY A 19 11.22 -7.55 -13.79
CA GLY A 19 11.56 -7.27 -12.40
C GLY A 19 11.41 -8.48 -11.48
N ASP A 20 11.38 -8.23 -10.17
CA ASP A 20 11.18 -9.25 -9.15
C ASP A 20 9.70 -9.50 -8.83
N PHE A 21 8.84 -8.48 -8.99
CA PHE A 21 7.39 -8.57 -8.79
C PHE A 21 6.58 -7.64 -9.71
N THR A 22 5.28 -7.90 -9.83
CA THR A 22 4.35 -7.12 -10.66
C THR A 22 3.23 -6.57 -9.78
N THR A 23 3.11 -5.25 -9.72
CA THR A 23 2.09 -4.53 -8.96
C THR A 23 0.84 -4.25 -9.80
N ALA A 24 -0.28 -3.90 -9.16
CA ALA A 24 -1.54 -3.62 -9.87
C ALA A 24 -1.42 -2.55 -10.98
N PRO A 25 -0.68 -1.43 -10.79
CA PRO A 25 -0.48 -0.43 -11.84
C PRO A 25 0.27 -0.95 -13.08
N GLU A 26 1.20 -1.90 -12.89
CA GLU A 26 1.98 -2.48 -13.99
C GLU A 26 1.18 -3.53 -14.79
N ILE A 27 0.09 -4.05 -14.23
CA ILE A 27 -0.81 -5.00 -14.91
C ILE A 27 -1.73 -4.25 -15.89
N SER A 28 -2.27 -3.10 -15.49
CA SER A 28 -3.18 -2.36 -16.36
C SER A 28 -3.37 -0.89 -15.99
N GLN A 29 -3.42 -0.04 -17.02
CA GLN A 29 -3.82 1.37 -16.88
C GLN A 29 -5.21 1.53 -16.22
N MET A 30 -6.08 0.52 -16.33
CA MET A 30 -7.42 0.58 -15.75
C MET A 30 -7.37 0.78 -14.24
N PHE A 31 -6.37 0.21 -13.56
CA PHE A 31 -6.22 0.37 -12.12
C PHE A 31 -5.99 1.86 -11.76
N GLY A 32 -4.97 2.49 -12.33
CA GLY A 32 -4.68 3.91 -12.10
C GLY A 32 -5.81 4.85 -12.54
N GLU A 33 -6.45 4.56 -13.68
CA GLU A 33 -7.59 5.34 -14.15
C GLU A 33 -8.76 5.33 -13.16
N LEU A 34 -9.12 4.16 -12.62
CA LEU A 34 -10.23 4.02 -11.69
C LEU A 34 -9.94 4.65 -10.33
N ILE A 35 -8.72 4.48 -9.81
CA ILE A 35 -8.29 5.16 -8.56
C ILE A 35 -8.34 6.67 -8.72
N GLY A 36 -7.79 7.21 -9.81
CA GLY A 36 -7.83 8.64 -10.10
C GLY A 36 -9.25 9.18 -10.17
N LEU A 37 -10.14 8.47 -10.89
CA LEU A 37 -11.55 8.85 -10.98
C LEU A 37 -12.27 8.77 -9.63
N ALA A 38 -11.97 7.78 -8.78
CA ALA A 38 -12.52 7.69 -7.43
C ALA A 38 -12.11 8.90 -6.57
N LEU A 39 -10.84 9.32 -6.63
CA LEU A 39 -10.37 10.53 -5.92
C LEU A 39 -11.02 11.81 -6.47
N ALA A 40 -11.14 11.94 -7.79
CA ALA A 40 -11.83 13.07 -8.42
C ALA A 40 -13.31 13.13 -8.01
N ASP A 41 -13.99 11.98 -7.97
CA ASP A 41 -15.39 11.87 -7.56
C ASP A 41 -15.59 12.31 -6.10
N ILE A 42 -14.76 11.82 -5.18
CA ILE A 42 -14.75 12.25 -3.78
C ILE A 42 -14.57 13.78 -3.68
N TRP A 43 -13.61 14.35 -4.40
CA TRP A 43 -13.37 15.79 -4.43
C TRP A 43 -14.56 16.58 -4.97
N MET A 44 -15.19 16.11 -6.05
CA MET A 44 -16.37 16.73 -6.64
C MET A 44 -17.57 16.72 -5.68
N ARG A 45 -17.85 15.58 -5.06
CA ARG A 45 -18.93 15.42 -4.06
C ARG A 45 -18.67 16.22 -2.79
N SER A 46 -17.40 16.52 -2.50
CA SER A 46 -16.98 17.36 -1.36
C SER A 46 -16.98 18.86 -1.68
N GLY A 47 -17.64 19.26 -2.77
CA GLY A 47 -17.83 20.67 -3.13
C GLY A 47 -16.66 21.30 -3.88
N ARG A 48 -15.81 20.49 -4.53
CA ARG A 48 -14.68 20.95 -5.36
C ARG A 48 -13.76 21.91 -4.61
N ARG A 49 -13.33 21.51 -3.42
CA ARG A 49 -12.48 22.35 -2.55
C ARG A 49 -11.24 22.84 -3.32
N PRO A 50 -10.90 24.14 -3.25
CA PRO A 50 -9.74 24.69 -3.95
C PRO A 50 -8.44 24.11 -3.38
N ASP A 51 -7.36 24.23 -4.16
CA ASP A 51 -6.00 23.86 -3.75
C ASP A 51 -5.83 22.43 -3.23
N ALA A 52 -6.61 21.48 -3.76
CA ALA A 52 -6.41 20.07 -3.48
C ALA A 52 -5.09 19.55 -4.06
N TYR A 53 -4.47 18.61 -3.35
CA TYR A 53 -3.24 17.95 -3.73
C TYR A 53 -3.50 16.47 -4.01
N TYR A 54 -3.00 15.97 -5.13
CA TYR A 54 -2.89 14.52 -5.36
C TYR A 54 -1.60 14.05 -4.72
N VAL A 55 -1.68 13.05 -3.86
CA VAL A 55 -0.53 12.49 -3.14
C VAL A 55 -0.46 10.99 -3.40
N GLU A 56 0.71 10.50 -3.74
CA GLU A 56 0.98 9.06 -3.83
C GLU A 56 2.12 8.67 -2.88
N LEU A 57 1.85 7.68 -2.02
CA LEU A 57 2.86 7.10 -1.13
C LEU A 57 3.48 5.89 -1.81
N GLY A 58 4.81 5.87 -1.95
CA GLY A 58 5.53 4.79 -2.63
C GLY A 58 5.13 4.60 -4.10
N PRO A 59 5.27 5.61 -4.97
CA PRO A 59 4.74 5.56 -6.34
C PRO A 59 5.45 4.58 -7.29
N GLY A 60 6.51 3.89 -6.84
CA GLY A 60 7.26 2.97 -7.69
C GLY A 60 7.80 3.67 -8.93
N ARG A 61 7.36 3.26 -10.12
CA ARG A 61 7.76 3.90 -11.40
C ARG A 61 6.98 5.18 -11.73
N GLY A 62 5.94 5.52 -10.96
CA GLY A 62 5.01 6.61 -11.24
C GLY A 62 3.89 6.25 -12.22
N THR A 63 3.72 4.96 -12.53
CA THR A 63 2.70 4.46 -13.48
C THR A 63 1.29 4.78 -13.00
N LEU A 64 0.99 4.50 -11.72
CA LEU A 64 -0.30 4.84 -11.10
C LEU A 64 -0.55 6.35 -11.17
N ALA A 65 0.40 7.17 -10.70
CA ALA A 65 0.31 8.63 -10.77
C ALA A 65 0.03 9.13 -12.20
N SER A 66 0.70 8.57 -13.20
CA SER A 66 0.53 8.95 -14.61
C SER A 66 -0.89 8.64 -15.11
N ASP A 67 -1.40 7.44 -14.86
CA ASP A 67 -2.74 7.05 -15.28
C ASP A 67 -3.84 7.78 -14.50
N ALA A 68 -3.68 7.92 -13.18
CA ALA A 68 -4.60 8.62 -12.31
C ALA A 68 -4.71 10.10 -12.70
N SER A 69 -3.59 10.80 -12.89
CA SER A 69 -3.59 12.21 -13.31
C SER A 69 -4.27 12.42 -14.65
N ARG A 70 -3.95 11.61 -15.66
CA ARG A 70 -4.62 11.63 -16.97
C ARG A 70 -6.12 11.39 -16.87
N ALA A 71 -6.57 10.53 -15.96
CA ALA A 71 -7.98 10.25 -15.75
C ALA A 71 -8.70 11.39 -15.00
N MET A 72 -8.08 11.95 -13.97
CA MET A 72 -8.59 13.10 -13.21
C MET A 72 -8.73 14.34 -14.12
N GLU A 73 -7.77 14.58 -15.01
CA GLU A 73 -7.83 15.71 -15.96
C GLU A 73 -9.09 15.65 -16.85
N ARG A 74 -9.47 14.44 -17.30
CA ARG A 74 -10.71 14.22 -18.07
C ARG A 74 -11.97 14.51 -17.25
N ALA A 75 -11.89 14.42 -15.93
CA ALA A 75 -12.95 14.83 -14.99
C ALA A 75 -12.86 16.32 -14.59
N ALA A 76 -12.08 17.12 -15.32
CA ALA A 76 -11.82 18.53 -15.04
C ALA A 76 -11.20 18.77 -13.65
N PHE A 77 -10.38 17.82 -13.18
CA PHE A 77 -9.65 17.90 -11.94
C PHE A 77 -8.15 17.68 -12.19
N ALA A 78 -7.34 18.72 -11.96
CA ALA A 78 -5.89 18.68 -12.20
C ALA A 78 -5.13 19.23 -10.98
N PRO A 79 -5.11 18.47 -9.85
CA PRO A 79 -4.43 18.91 -8.64
C PRO A 79 -2.91 18.90 -8.81
N ARG A 80 -2.22 19.66 -7.95
CA ARG A 80 -0.75 19.56 -7.84
C ARG A 80 -0.38 18.17 -7.33
N MET A 81 0.60 17.54 -7.96
CA MET A 81 1.04 16.17 -7.67
C MET A 81 2.23 16.16 -6.70
N HIS A 82 2.09 15.36 -5.65
CA HIS A 82 3.09 15.17 -4.60
C HIS A 82 3.38 13.68 -4.44
N LEU A 83 4.66 13.31 -4.43
CA LEU A 83 5.09 11.91 -4.38
C LEU A 83 5.96 11.70 -3.13
N VAL A 84 5.56 10.79 -2.25
CA VAL A 84 6.38 10.41 -1.07
C VAL A 84 7.21 9.19 -1.46
N GLU A 85 8.50 9.41 -1.71
CA GLU A 85 9.44 8.41 -2.23
C GLU A 85 10.82 8.70 -1.65
N THR A 86 11.55 7.70 -1.17
CA THR A 86 12.90 7.88 -0.61
C THR A 86 14.01 7.41 -1.54
N SER A 87 13.72 6.55 -2.52
CA SER A 87 14.69 6.02 -3.48
C SER A 87 15.10 7.08 -4.51
N PRO A 88 16.39 7.47 -4.57
CA PRO A 88 16.88 8.39 -5.59
C PRO A 88 16.70 7.87 -7.02
N VAL A 89 16.81 6.54 -7.21
CA VAL A 89 16.65 5.88 -8.51
C VAL A 89 15.21 6.01 -9.01
N LEU A 90 14.24 5.72 -8.15
CA LEU A 90 12.83 5.84 -8.49
C LEU A 90 12.41 7.30 -8.68
N ARG A 91 12.90 8.23 -7.83
CA ARG A 91 12.70 9.68 -8.04
C ARG A 91 13.18 10.14 -9.41
N GLY A 92 14.36 9.70 -9.85
CA GLY A 92 14.88 10.04 -11.18
C GLY A 92 13.96 9.62 -12.32
N ARG A 93 13.38 8.41 -12.22
CA ARG A 93 12.42 7.88 -13.21
C ARG A 93 11.08 8.61 -13.15
N GLN A 94 10.57 8.84 -11.95
CA GLN A 94 9.32 9.57 -11.73
C GLN A 94 9.43 11.00 -12.26
N SER A 95 10.53 11.71 -12.01
CA SER A 95 10.75 13.07 -12.55
C SER A 95 10.83 13.11 -14.08
N ALA A 96 11.33 12.04 -14.71
CA ALA A 96 11.33 11.93 -16.17
C ALA A 96 9.92 11.69 -16.74
N LEU A 97 9.09 10.90 -16.05
CA LEU A 97 7.72 10.59 -16.45
C LEU A 97 6.73 11.72 -16.11
N LEU A 98 6.93 12.36 -14.96
CA LEU A 98 6.03 13.30 -14.29
C LEU A 98 6.82 14.56 -13.88
N PRO A 99 7.22 15.41 -14.84
CA PRO A 99 8.15 16.51 -14.59
C PRO A 99 7.61 17.62 -13.67
N THR A 100 6.31 17.62 -13.39
CA THR A 100 5.64 18.58 -12.50
C THR A 100 5.41 18.03 -11.10
N ALA A 101 5.75 16.75 -10.84
CA ALA A 101 5.62 16.14 -9.54
C ALA A 101 6.62 16.73 -8.53
N ILE A 102 6.18 16.90 -7.28
CA ILE A 102 7.03 17.35 -6.18
C ILE A 102 7.30 16.17 -5.25
N HIS A 103 8.57 15.82 -5.06
CA HIS A 103 8.98 14.73 -4.18
C HIS A 103 9.10 15.13 -2.71
N HIS A 104 8.76 14.20 -1.84
CA HIS A 104 8.76 14.31 -0.38
C HIS A 104 9.45 13.08 0.21
N ASP A 105 10.20 13.29 1.29
CA ASP A 105 10.82 12.17 2.03
C ASP A 105 9.80 11.51 2.96
N THR A 106 8.85 12.28 3.50
CA THR A 106 7.86 11.80 4.47
C THR A 106 6.50 12.47 4.28
N VAL A 107 5.47 11.93 4.93
CA VAL A 107 4.11 12.50 4.92
C VAL A 107 4.06 13.87 5.61
N GLU A 108 4.95 14.12 6.57
CA GLU A 108 5.02 15.38 7.31
C GLU A 108 5.48 16.56 6.45
N SER A 109 6.25 16.32 5.38
CA SER A 109 6.71 17.40 4.48
C SER A 109 5.66 17.82 3.44
N LEU A 110 4.52 17.13 3.38
CA LEU A 110 3.41 17.45 2.47
C LEU A 110 2.81 18.84 2.73
N PRO A 111 2.28 19.52 1.69
CA PRO A 111 1.72 20.86 1.81
C PRO A 111 0.51 20.92 2.74
N ASP A 112 0.43 21.92 3.61
CA ASP A 112 -0.57 22.02 4.68
C ASP A 112 -1.71 23.02 4.40
N GLN A 113 -1.75 23.59 3.20
CA GLN A 113 -2.64 24.70 2.82
C GLN A 113 -3.96 24.25 2.15
N GLY A 114 -4.12 22.96 1.92
CA GLY A 114 -5.25 22.44 1.16
C GLY A 114 -5.44 20.93 1.31
N PRO A 115 -6.56 20.39 0.83
CA PRO A 115 -6.91 18.99 1.07
C PRO A 115 -5.94 17.99 0.45
N LEU A 116 -5.77 16.84 1.09
CA LEU A 116 -4.97 15.74 0.56
C LEU A 116 -5.87 14.66 -0.04
N LEU A 117 -5.69 14.36 -1.33
CA LEU A 117 -6.27 13.20 -1.99
C LEU A 117 -5.17 12.17 -2.19
N VAL A 118 -5.12 11.20 -1.30
CA VAL A 118 -3.98 10.30 -1.14
C VAL A 118 -4.31 8.93 -1.72
N VAL A 119 -3.35 8.33 -2.39
CA VAL A 119 -3.33 6.89 -2.65
C VAL A 119 -2.05 6.27 -2.09
N ALA A 120 -2.20 5.09 -1.48
CA ALA A 120 -1.12 4.23 -1.06
C ALA A 120 -1.42 2.82 -1.60
N ASN A 121 -0.71 2.41 -2.65
CA ASN A 121 -0.84 1.08 -3.25
C ASN A 121 0.44 0.29 -2.98
N GLU A 122 0.35 -0.85 -2.29
CA GLU A 122 1.52 -1.69 -1.98
C GLU A 122 2.65 -0.87 -1.34
N PHE A 123 2.25 -0.06 -0.34
CA PHE A 123 3.16 0.84 0.36
C PHE A 123 3.39 0.37 1.79
N PHE A 124 2.34 -0.10 2.47
CA PHE A 124 2.43 -0.44 3.88
C PHE A 124 3.07 -1.81 4.09
N ASP A 125 2.95 -2.73 3.12
CA ASP A 125 3.59 -4.05 3.13
C ASP A 125 5.13 -3.98 3.10
N ALA A 126 5.69 -2.97 2.43
CA ALA A 126 7.12 -2.73 2.32
C ALA A 126 7.71 -2.08 3.58
N LEU A 127 6.86 -1.64 4.54
CA LEU A 127 7.31 -0.98 5.75
C LEU A 127 7.76 -1.99 6.83
N PRO A 128 8.79 -1.66 7.62
CA PRO A 128 9.32 -2.56 8.63
C PRO A 128 8.31 -2.98 9.70
N VAL A 129 8.19 -4.29 9.91
CA VAL A 129 7.49 -4.89 11.06
C VAL A 129 8.47 -5.35 12.13
N ARG A 130 8.03 -5.34 13.39
CA ARG A 130 8.68 -6.07 14.48
C ARG A 130 7.95 -7.36 14.73
N GLN A 131 8.68 -8.41 15.09
CA GLN A 131 8.09 -9.70 15.44
C GLN A 131 8.30 -10.01 16.92
N SER A 132 7.27 -10.55 17.54
CA SER A 132 7.29 -11.15 18.86
C SER A 132 7.03 -12.65 18.69
N ILE A 133 7.72 -13.51 19.44
CA ILE A 133 7.54 -14.96 19.40
C ILE A 133 7.22 -15.50 20.80
N ARG A 134 6.27 -16.43 20.86
CA ARG A 134 5.91 -17.17 22.06
C ARG A 134 6.97 -18.22 22.36
N VAL A 135 7.53 -18.19 23.57
CA VAL A 135 8.48 -19.20 24.08
C VAL A 135 8.04 -19.64 25.48
N GLY A 136 7.54 -20.86 25.61
CA GLY A 136 6.99 -21.40 26.85
C GLY A 136 5.79 -20.57 27.34
N HIS A 137 5.96 -19.84 28.46
CA HIS A 137 4.95 -18.92 29.03
C HIS A 137 5.29 -17.43 28.83
N GLU A 138 6.31 -17.11 28.05
CA GLU A 138 6.72 -15.75 27.77
C GLU A 138 6.54 -15.38 26.29
N TRP A 139 6.43 -14.07 26.04
CA TRP A 139 6.64 -13.47 24.73
C TRP A 139 8.00 -12.80 24.70
N ARG A 140 8.74 -12.98 23.60
CA ARG A 140 10.07 -12.41 23.40
C ARG A 140 10.15 -11.71 22.06
N GLU A 141 10.98 -10.68 21.96
CA GLU A 141 11.31 -10.07 20.67
C GLU A 141 11.99 -11.14 19.79
N ARG A 142 11.49 -11.34 18.57
CA ARG A 142 12.14 -12.20 17.57
C ARG A 142 13.15 -11.34 16.83
N VAL A 143 14.40 -11.78 16.84
CA VAL A 143 15.54 -11.05 16.26
C VAL A 143 16.20 -11.90 15.19
N VAL A 144 16.95 -11.26 14.30
CA VAL A 144 17.78 -11.96 13.31
C VAL A 144 19.24 -11.94 13.75
N VAL A 145 19.93 -13.08 13.63
CA VAL A 145 21.37 -13.19 13.90
C VAL A 145 22.09 -13.73 12.67
N PRO A 146 23.35 -13.31 12.41
CA PRO A 146 24.14 -13.87 11.31
C PRO A 146 24.29 -15.39 11.46
N ARG A 147 24.25 -16.12 10.34
CA ARG A 147 24.49 -17.56 10.31
C ARG A 147 25.37 -17.98 9.13
N GLY A 148 26.59 -18.42 9.46
CA GLY A 148 27.50 -19.01 8.48
C GLY A 148 28.09 -17.94 7.59
N GLU A 149 27.66 -17.92 6.32
CA GLU A 149 28.17 -17.01 5.28
C GLU A 149 27.64 -15.58 5.44
N ASP A 150 28.38 -14.62 4.89
CA ASP A 150 28.02 -13.20 4.91
C ASP A 150 26.68 -12.96 4.21
N GLY A 151 25.83 -12.11 4.79
CA GLY A 151 24.51 -11.76 4.25
C GLY A 151 23.38 -12.74 4.61
N ARG A 152 23.71 -13.89 5.23
CA ARG A 152 22.73 -14.87 5.69
C ARG A 152 22.39 -14.71 7.16
N PHE A 153 21.10 -14.75 7.46
CA PHE A 153 20.55 -14.61 8.81
C PHE A 153 19.69 -15.81 9.21
N ILE A 154 19.40 -15.92 10.50
CA ILE A 154 18.30 -16.75 11.00
C ILE A 154 17.46 -15.99 12.02
N PRO A 155 16.15 -16.19 12.04
CA PRO A 155 15.30 -15.69 13.10
C PRO A 155 15.46 -16.55 14.36
N VAL A 156 15.64 -15.91 15.52
CA VAL A 156 15.74 -16.55 16.83
C VAL A 156 14.96 -15.75 17.88
N ALA A 157 14.57 -16.41 18.96
CA ALA A 157 14.03 -15.71 20.13
C ALA A 157 15.14 -14.87 20.78
N GLY A 158 14.91 -13.57 20.89
CA GLY A 158 15.79 -12.63 21.54
C GLY A 158 15.75 -12.71 23.06
N TYR A 159 16.64 -11.97 23.71
CA TYR A 159 16.71 -11.90 25.18
C TYR A 159 15.60 -11.04 25.78
N ARG A 160 15.07 -10.07 25.02
CA ARG A 160 14.08 -9.09 25.50
C ARG A 160 12.70 -9.74 25.63
N ARG A 161 12.18 -9.79 26.85
CA ARG A 161 10.79 -10.18 27.15
C ARG A 161 9.83 -9.03 26.81
N ILE A 162 8.65 -9.39 26.31
CA ILE A 162 7.56 -8.47 25.99
C ILE A 162 6.43 -8.72 26.99
N GLU A 163 6.17 -7.72 27.83
CA GLU A 163 5.22 -7.82 28.94
C GLU A 163 3.98 -6.92 28.74
N SER A 164 4.03 -6.00 27.79
CA SER A 164 2.97 -5.03 27.51
C SER A 164 2.84 -4.78 26.01
N GLY A 165 1.71 -4.20 25.60
CA GLY A 165 1.42 -3.92 24.19
C GLY A 165 1.05 -5.15 23.36
N LEU A 166 0.89 -6.33 24.00
CA LEU A 166 0.39 -7.53 23.34
C LEU A 166 -1.15 -7.48 23.21
N PRO A 167 -1.71 -7.95 22.08
CA PRO A 167 -3.15 -8.06 21.92
C PRO A 167 -3.73 -9.12 22.87
N PRO A 168 -5.02 -9.04 23.25
CA PRO A 168 -5.63 -10.00 24.17
C PRO A 168 -5.48 -11.47 23.76
N ILE A 169 -5.48 -11.77 22.45
CA ILE A 169 -5.29 -13.13 21.92
C ILE A 169 -3.96 -13.75 22.36
N ALA A 170 -2.95 -12.94 22.68
CA ALA A 170 -1.62 -13.39 23.03
C ALA A 170 -1.56 -14.21 24.33
N ALA A 171 -2.59 -14.13 25.18
CA ALA A 171 -2.70 -14.88 26.41
C ALA A 171 -2.83 -16.40 26.16
N ASP A 172 -3.61 -16.78 25.15
CA ASP A 172 -3.93 -18.17 24.81
C ASP A 172 -3.08 -18.73 23.66
N ALA A 173 -2.02 -18.01 23.28
CA ALA A 173 -1.17 -18.37 22.15
C ALA A 173 -0.31 -19.61 22.43
N GLU A 174 -0.24 -20.50 21.44
CA GLU A 174 0.62 -21.69 21.44
C GLU A 174 2.10 -21.31 21.37
N ASP A 175 2.97 -22.22 21.85
CA ASP A 175 4.42 -22.05 21.74
C ASP A 175 4.84 -21.89 20.27
N GLY A 176 5.75 -20.96 20.00
CA GLY A 176 6.14 -20.60 18.64
C GLY A 176 5.19 -19.66 17.90
N ALA A 177 4.02 -19.29 18.46
CA ALA A 177 3.15 -18.28 17.87
C ALA A 177 3.90 -16.95 17.67
N ILE A 178 3.63 -16.27 16.56
CA ILE A 178 4.27 -15.00 16.20
C ILE A 178 3.23 -13.90 16.10
N ILE A 179 3.56 -12.72 16.64
CA ILE A 179 2.80 -11.48 16.48
C ILE A 179 3.68 -10.47 15.76
N GLU A 180 3.13 -9.86 14.73
CA GLU A 180 3.77 -8.76 14.00
C GLU A 180 3.22 -7.41 14.47
N THR A 181 4.10 -6.43 14.62
CA THR A 181 3.76 -5.07 15.05
C THR A 181 4.32 -4.06 14.05
N PRO A 182 3.46 -3.40 13.25
CA PRO A 182 3.88 -2.50 12.18
C PRO A 182 4.18 -1.09 12.69
N ILE A 183 5.21 -0.92 13.53
CA ILE A 183 5.50 0.38 14.18
C ILE A 183 5.74 1.51 13.16
N ALA A 184 6.48 1.23 12.08
CA ALA A 184 6.74 2.20 11.03
C ALA A 184 5.46 2.58 10.28
N GLY A 185 4.68 1.57 9.86
CA GLY A 185 3.38 1.78 9.22
C GLY A 185 2.40 2.55 10.10
N ALA A 186 2.32 2.23 11.39
CA ALA A 186 1.47 2.94 12.35
C ALA A 186 1.86 4.43 12.49
N SER A 187 3.16 4.73 12.43
CA SER A 187 3.66 6.11 12.51
C SER A 187 3.24 6.92 11.27
N VAL A 188 3.40 6.34 10.07
CA VAL A 188 2.97 6.98 8.82
C VAL A 188 1.46 7.12 8.74
N ALA A 189 0.71 6.08 9.10
CA ALA A 189 -0.74 6.09 9.17
C ALA A 189 -1.25 7.19 10.12
N PHE A 190 -0.64 7.31 11.30
CA PHE A 190 -0.99 8.34 12.28
C PHE A 190 -0.73 9.75 11.75
N ALA A 191 0.45 9.99 11.16
CA ALA A 191 0.77 11.28 10.55
C ALA A 191 -0.23 11.63 9.44
N LEU A 192 -0.51 10.69 8.53
CA LEU A 192 -1.45 10.89 7.43
C LEU A 192 -2.88 11.17 7.93
N ALA A 193 -3.37 10.38 8.89
CA ALA A 193 -4.72 10.54 9.42
C ALA A 193 -4.92 11.91 10.07
N ASN A 194 -3.96 12.36 10.91
CA ASN A 194 -4.01 13.69 11.53
C ASN A 194 -3.94 14.82 10.51
N ARG A 195 -3.17 14.63 9.42
CA ARG A 195 -3.08 15.60 8.33
C ARG A 195 -4.44 15.75 7.64
N ILE A 196 -5.04 14.64 7.20
CA ILE A 196 -6.37 14.65 6.57
C ILE A 196 -7.43 15.24 7.52
N ALA A 197 -7.40 14.87 8.81
CA ALA A 197 -8.34 15.39 9.81
C ALA A 197 -8.24 16.92 9.97
N ARG A 198 -7.03 17.48 9.88
CA ARG A 198 -6.80 18.92 10.05
C ARG A 198 -7.14 19.76 8.83
N GLN A 199 -6.89 19.27 7.62
CA GLN A 199 -6.98 20.09 6.39
C GLN A 199 -7.98 19.56 5.35
N GLY A 200 -8.71 18.49 5.68
CA GLY A 200 -9.62 17.82 4.77
C GLY A 200 -8.91 16.89 3.79
N GLY A 201 -9.70 16.05 3.12
CA GLY A 201 -9.20 15.12 2.12
C GLY A 201 -9.75 13.71 2.27
N ALA A 202 -9.12 12.81 1.53
CA ALA A 202 -9.38 11.39 1.56
C ALA A 202 -8.10 10.59 1.26
N ALA A 203 -8.06 9.33 1.68
CA ALA A 203 -7.04 8.38 1.31
C ALA A 203 -7.69 7.09 0.78
N ILE A 204 -7.15 6.52 -0.29
CA ILE A 204 -7.44 5.15 -0.74
C ILE A 204 -6.18 4.32 -0.51
N ILE A 205 -6.31 3.25 0.28
CA ILE A 205 -5.21 2.37 0.65
C ILE A 205 -5.52 0.99 0.06
N VAL A 206 -4.63 0.47 -0.76
CA VAL A 206 -4.74 -0.86 -1.39
C VAL A 206 -3.48 -1.65 -1.07
N ASP A 207 -3.66 -2.76 -0.39
CA ASP A 207 -2.54 -3.61 0.03
C ASP A 207 -3.04 -5.03 0.33
N TYR A 208 -2.15 -6.02 0.41
CA TYR A 208 -2.54 -7.36 0.84
C TYR A 208 -2.31 -7.52 2.34
N GLY A 209 -3.31 -8.05 3.03
CA GLY A 209 -3.35 -7.94 4.48
C GLY A 209 -4.52 -8.68 5.13
N TYR A 210 -4.70 -8.41 6.42
CA TYR A 210 -5.68 -9.07 7.27
C TYR A 210 -6.43 -8.06 8.17
N GLU A 211 -7.51 -8.54 8.78
CA GLU A 211 -8.25 -7.83 9.83
C GLU A 211 -8.28 -8.67 11.12
N GLY A 212 -8.32 -7.97 12.25
CA GLY A 212 -8.29 -8.53 13.59
C GLY A 212 -6.87 -8.71 14.12
N PRO A 213 -6.72 -8.92 15.44
CA PRO A 213 -5.47 -9.43 15.95
C PRO A 213 -5.26 -10.83 15.37
N ALA A 214 -4.11 -11.06 14.73
CA ALA A 214 -3.78 -12.34 14.12
C ALA A 214 -2.39 -12.80 14.61
N PHE A 215 -2.21 -14.12 14.64
CA PHE A 215 -0.88 -14.70 14.67
C PHE A 215 -0.41 -14.95 13.24
N GLY A 216 0.87 -14.69 12.97
CA GLY A 216 1.42 -14.93 11.65
C GLY A 216 2.88 -14.52 11.54
N ASP A 217 3.66 -15.35 10.85
CA ASP A 217 4.96 -15.00 10.28
C ASP A 217 4.70 -14.64 8.82
N THR A 218 4.35 -13.37 8.57
CA THR A 218 3.97 -12.89 7.23
C THR A 218 5.12 -12.20 6.52
N VAL A 219 6.24 -11.98 7.21
CA VAL A 219 7.49 -11.55 6.59
C VAL A 219 7.88 -12.57 5.52
N GLN A 220 7.86 -12.12 4.29
CA GLN A 220 8.15 -12.91 3.11
C GLN A 220 9.11 -12.17 2.19
N ALA A 221 9.65 -12.91 1.23
CA ALA A 221 10.53 -12.36 0.23
C ALA A 221 10.19 -12.91 -1.15
N VAL A 222 10.24 -12.04 -2.15
CA VAL A 222 10.00 -12.41 -3.54
C VAL A 222 11.22 -12.02 -4.38
N LYS A 223 11.64 -12.95 -5.25
CA LYS A 223 12.67 -12.74 -6.27
C LYS A 223 12.26 -13.45 -7.54
N HIS A 224 12.31 -12.78 -8.69
CA HIS A 224 11.87 -13.34 -9.98
C HIS A 224 10.49 -14.05 -9.92
N HIS A 225 9.50 -13.40 -9.31
CA HIS A 225 8.13 -13.90 -9.13
C HIS A 225 8.01 -15.22 -8.33
N LYS A 226 9.00 -15.54 -7.48
CA LYS A 226 8.98 -16.72 -6.61
C LYS A 226 9.29 -16.36 -5.16
N PHE A 227 8.63 -17.05 -4.24
CA PHE A 227 8.98 -16.98 -2.84
C PHE A 227 10.38 -17.54 -2.60
N VAL A 228 11.18 -16.77 -1.86
CA VAL A 228 12.53 -17.14 -1.43
C VAL A 228 12.66 -16.97 0.08
N ASP A 229 13.72 -17.52 0.66
CA ASP A 229 14.02 -17.36 2.08
C ASP A 229 14.35 -15.88 2.38
N PRO A 230 13.54 -15.18 3.22
CA PRO A 230 13.77 -13.77 3.56
C PRO A 230 15.11 -13.48 4.22
N PHE A 231 15.76 -14.52 4.74
CA PHE A 231 17.00 -14.40 5.50
C PHE A 231 18.23 -14.90 4.73
N ALA A 232 18.07 -15.34 3.48
CA ALA A 232 19.18 -15.92 2.69
C ALA A 232 20.07 -14.87 2.02
N GLU A 233 19.47 -13.85 1.39
CA GLU A 233 20.18 -12.84 0.59
C GLU A 233 19.71 -11.42 0.97
N ALA A 234 19.95 -11.00 2.22
CA ALA A 234 19.42 -9.73 2.73
C ALA A 234 19.89 -8.53 1.88
N GLY A 235 18.94 -7.72 1.41
CA GLY A 235 19.19 -6.57 0.53
C GLY A 235 19.15 -6.89 -0.97
N GLU A 236 19.14 -8.18 -1.33
CA GLU A 236 19.04 -8.66 -2.72
C GLU A 236 17.64 -9.16 -3.10
N VAL A 237 16.73 -9.17 -2.13
CA VAL A 237 15.34 -9.60 -2.28
C VAL A 237 14.44 -8.53 -1.67
N ASP A 238 13.27 -8.34 -2.26
CA ASP A 238 12.24 -7.49 -1.68
C ASP A 238 11.63 -8.19 -0.46
N LEU A 239 11.56 -7.49 0.67
CA LEU A 239 10.93 -8.00 1.88
C LEU A 239 9.61 -7.32 2.10
N THR A 240 8.56 -8.10 2.28
CA THR A 240 7.22 -7.57 2.56
C THR A 240 6.58 -8.30 3.73
N ALA A 241 5.56 -7.69 4.32
CA ALA A 241 4.73 -8.28 5.36
C ALA A 241 3.25 -7.92 5.12
N HIS A 242 2.33 -8.78 5.56
CA HIS A 242 0.90 -8.50 5.43
C HIS A 242 0.49 -7.27 6.23
N VAL A 243 -0.35 -6.44 5.64
CA VAL A 243 -0.84 -5.21 6.28
C VAL A 243 -1.95 -5.50 7.28
N ASP A 244 -1.83 -4.92 8.48
CA ASP A 244 -2.89 -4.90 9.49
C ASP A 244 -3.89 -3.78 9.17
N PHE A 245 -5.00 -4.13 8.50
CA PHE A 245 -6.07 -3.17 8.19
C PHE A 245 -6.86 -2.76 9.44
N THR A 246 -6.82 -3.54 10.52
CA THR A 246 -7.43 -3.13 11.80
C THR A 246 -6.66 -2.00 12.46
N MET A 247 -5.33 -2.03 12.39
CA MET A 247 -4.49 -0.92 12.80
C MET A 247 -4.80 0.34 11.98
N LEU A 248 -4.82 0.24 10.65
CA LEU A 248 -5.14 1.36 9.75
C LEU A 248 -6.52 1.97 10.05
N ARG A 249 -7.55 1.12 10.22
CA ARG A 249 -8.91 1.54 10.60
C ARG A 249 -8.92 2.30 11.91
N ASN A 250 -8.33 1.72 12.96
CA ASN A 250 -8.37 2.30 14.30
C ASN A 250 -7.62 3.63 14.35
N THR A 251 -6.49 3.76 13.66
CA THR A 251 -5.74 5.02 13.55
C THR A 251 -6.58 6.13 12.91
N ALA A 252 -7.28 5.83 11.81
CA ALA A 252 -8.15 6.80 11.16
C ALA A 252 -9.34 7.20 12.03
N LEU A 253 -10.01 6.25 12.69
CA LEU A 253 -11.12 6.53 13.61
C LEU A 253 -10.68 7.38 14.81
N GLN A 254 -9.50 7.12 15.37
CA GLN A 254 -8.94 7.92 16.47
C GLN A 254 -8.62 9.36 16.06
N ALA A 255 -8.24 9.59 14.80
CA ALA A 255 -8.06 10.93 14.24
C ALA A 255 -9.40 11.62 13.89
N GLY A 256 -10.54 10.95 14.09
CA GLY A 256 -11.87 11.47 13.76
C GLY A 256 -12.26 11.36 12.29
N LEU A 257 -11.56 10.54 11.50
CA LEU A 257 -11.92 10.28 10.11
C LEU A 257 -13.04 9.24 10.02
N ARG A 258 -13.76 9.26 8.90
CA ARG A 258 -14.69 8.19 8.53
C ARG A 258 -13.92 7.14 7.74
N VAL A 259 -14.20 5.86 8.00
CA VAL A 259 -13.51 4.72 7.38
C VAL A 259 -14.50 3.88 6.61
N HIS A 260 -14.14 3.51 5.39
CA HIS A 260 -14.93 2.71 4.46
C HIS A 260 -14.16 1.45 4.08
N GLY A 261 -14.88 0.32 3.96
CA GLY A 261 -14.29 -1.02 3.86
C GLY A 261 -14.05 -1.68 5.24
N THR A 262 -13.15 -2.66 5.36
CA THR A 262 -12.23 -3.21 4.34
C THR A 262 -12.95 -4.11 3.34
N VAL A 263 -12.73 -3.93 2.03
CA VAL A 263 -13.31 -4.78 0.96
C VAL A 263 -12.22 -5.49 0.15
N GLY A 264 -12.55 -6.55 -0.58
CA GLY A 264 -11.62 -7.15 -1.55
C GLY A 264 -11.37 -6.21 -2.73
N GLN A 265 -10.14 -6.19 -3.26
CA GLN A 265 -9.77 -5.38 -4.42
C GLN A 265 -10.68 -5.64 -5.62
N GLY A 266 -11.05 -6.90 -5.85
CA GLY A 266 -11.91 -7.26 -6.98
C GLY A 266 -13.29 -6.64 -6.88
N ASP A 267 -13.89 -6.65 -5.69
CA ASP A 267 -15.20 -6.04 -5.46
C ASP A 267 -15.14 -4.52 -5.55
N PHE A 268 -14.09 -3.92 -4.99
CA PHE A 268 -13.82 -2.49 -5.11
C PHE A 268 -13.71 -2.05 -6.59
N LEU A 269 -12.89 -2.72 -7.39
CA LEU A 269 -12.71 -2.38 -8.80
C LEU A 269 -13.96 -2.64 -9.65
N ARG A 270 -14.73 -3.69 -9.34
CA ARG A 270 -16.02 -3.96 -10.00
C ARG A 270 -17.00 -2.81 -9.76
N GLN A 271 -17.13 -2.38 -8.51
CA GLN A 271 -18.00 -1.25 -8.15
C GLN A 271 -17.54 0.07 -8.80
N LEU A 272 -16.24 0.26 -9.00
CA LEU A 272 -15.72 1.40 -9.77
C LEU A 272 -15.93 1.28 -11.29
N GLY A 273 -16.37 0.13 -11.79
CA GLY A 273 -16.71 -0.08 -13.21
C GLY A 273 -15.57 -0.58 -14.09
N ILE A 274 -14.64 -1.38 -13.54
CA ILE A 274 -13.51 -1.94 -14.30
C ILE A 274 -13.95 -2.74 -15.53
N GLU A 275 -15.05 -3.49 -15.46
CA GLU A 275 -15.55 -4.28 -16.59
C GLU A 275 -16.01 -3.39 -17.75
N ALA A 276 -16.75 -2.33 -17.46
CA ALA A 276 -17.17 -1.35 -18.45
C ALA A 276 -15.96 -0.65 -19.10
N ARG A 277 -14.91 -0.38 -18.30
CA ARG A 277 -13.67 0.20 -18.80
C ARG A 277 -12.88 -0.78 -19.69
N ALA A 278 -12.80 -2.04 -19.29
CA ALA A 278 -12.16 -3.11 -20.06
C ALA A 278 -12.84 -3.28 -21.43
N GLU A 279 -14.17 -3.29 -21.45
CA GLU A 279 -14.93 -3.34 -22.70
C GLU A 279 -14.65 -2.14 -23.61
N GLN A 280 -14.59 -0.93 -23.04
CA GLN A 280 -14.26 0.26 -23.82
C GLN A 280 -12.87 0.17 -24.43
N LEU A 281 -11.86 -0.26 -23.65
CA LEU A 281 -10.50 -0.44 -24.14
C LEU A 281 -10.43 -1.49 -25.25
N ALA A 282 -11.10 -2.64 -25.07
CA ALA A 282 -11.18 -3.69 -26.07
C ALA A 282 -11.85 -3.21 -27.38
N ARG A 283 -12.87 -2.36 -27.30
CA ARG A 283 -13.49 -1.73 -28.49
C ARG A 283 -12.54 -0.77 -29.20
N THR A 284 -11.79 0.03 -28.45
CA THR A 284 -10.87 1.03 -29.02
C THR A 284 -9.57 0.43 -29.56
N ALA A 285 -9.14 -0.71 -29.02
CA ALA A 285 -7.95 -1.42 -29.45
C ALA A 285 -8.22 -2.93 -29.56
N PRO A 286 -8.98 -3.39 -30.59
CA PRO A 286 -9.38 -4.79 -30.72
C PRO A 286 -8.23 -5.79 -30.72
N ALA A 287 -7.06 -5.39 -31.26
CA ALA A 287 -5.85 -6.20 -31.27
C ALA A 287 -5.31 -6.54 -29.87
N ARG A 288 -5.65 -5.73 -28.85
CA ARG A 288 -5.25 -5.91 -27.45
C ARG A 288 -6.39 -6.43 -26.56
N ALA A 289 -7.53 -6.81 -27.12
CA ALA A 289 -8.70 -7.21 -26.34
C ALA A 289 -8.41 -8.42 -25.41
N ALA A 290 -7.65 -9.40 -25.88
CA ALA A 290 -7.27 -10.57 -25.06
C ALA A 290 -6.36 -10.17 -23.88
N GLU A 291 -5.41 -9.27 -24.12
CA GLU A 291 -4.52 -8.73 -23.09
C GLU A 291 -5.31 -7.96 -22.02
N VAL A 292 -6.25 -7.11 -22.45
CA VAL A 292 -7.13 -6.36 -21.54
C VAL A 292 -7.99 -7.30 -20.70
N ALA A 293 -8.53 -8.37 -21.28
CA ALA A 293 -9.33 -9.36 -20.57
C ALA A 293 -8.51 -10.12 -19.52
N GLU A 294 -7.26 -10.49 -19.86
CA GLU A 294 -6.32 -11.13 -18.94
C GLU A 294 -5.98 -10.22 -17.77
N ALA A 295 -5.62 -8.97 -18.07
CA ALA A 295 -5.29 -7.97 -17.07
C ALA A 295 -6.47 -7.69 -16.13
N THR A 296 -7.69 -7.59 -16.68
CA THR A 296 -8.92 -7.44 -15.87
C THR A 296 -9.07 -8.61 -14.91
N ARG A 297 -8.99 -9.85 -15.41
CA ARG A 297 -9.15 -11.05 -14.59
C ARG A 297 -8.10 -11.09 -13.48
N ARG A 298 -6.83 -10.82 -13.79
CA ARG A 298 -5.75 -10.79 -12.79
C ARG A 298 -6.03 -9.82 -11.65
N LEU A 299 -6.62 -8.65 -11.94
CA LEU A 299 -6.94 -7.63 -10.95
C LEU A 299 -8.16 -7.95 -10.08
N ILE A 300 -9.17 -8.69 -10.59
CA ILE A 300 -10.47 -8.85 -9.91
C ILE A 300 -10.85 -10.28 -9.52
N ASP A 301 -10.19 -11.29 -10.08
CA ASP A 301 -10.49 -12.69 -9.79
C ASP A 301 -10.05 -13.05 -8.37
N GLY A 302 -10.88 -13.81 -7.66
CA GLY A 302 -10.65 -14.18 -6.28
C GLY A 302 -9.49 -15.17 -6.10
N GLU A 303 -9.13 -15.94 -7.12
CA GLU A 303 -7.93 -16.79 -7.12
C GLU A 303 -6.64 -16.02 -7.49
N GLN A 304 -6.77 -14.74 -7.84
CA GLN A 304 -5.68 -13.83 -8.18
C GLN A 304 -5.61 -12.70 -7.15
N MET A 305 -5.55 -11.44 -7.59
CA MET A 305 -5.45 -10.30 -6.68
C MET A 305 -6.78 -9.91 -6.02
N GLY A 306 -7.91 -10.41 -6.53
CA GLY A 306 -9.23 -9.90 -6.17
C GLY A 306 -9.64 -10.08 -4.70
N THR A 307 -9.15 -11.14 -4.03
CA THR A 307 -9.45 -11.40 -2.60
C THR A 307 -8.25 -11.17 -1.69
N LEU A 308 -7.04 -11.46 -2.18
CA LEU A 308 -5.80 -11.29 -1.42
C LEU A 308 -5.53 -9.82 -1.13
N PHE A 309 -5.69 -8.96 -2.14
CA PHE A 309 -5.59 -7.53 -1.97
C PHE A 309 -6.89 -6.98 -1.40
N ARG A 310 -6.73 -6.03 -0.49
CA ARG A 310 -7.80 -5.34 0.22
C ARG A 310 -7.73 -3.86 -0.06
N ALA A 311 -8.90 -3.24 -0.11
CA ALA A 311 -9.03 -1.79 -0.24
C ALA A 311 -9.72 -1.23 1.01
N MET A 312 -9.22 -0.08 1.47
CA MET A 312 -9.81 0.75 2.51
C MET A 312 -9.78 2.21 2.07
N ALA A 313 -10.79 2.99 2.46
CA ALA A 313 -10.74 4.43 2.30
C ALA A 313 -10.93 5.18 3.61
N TRP A 314 -10.21 6.27 3.76
CA TRP A 314 -10.40 7.25 4.83
C TRP A 314 -10.95 8.53 4.22
N THR A 315 -11.93 9.15 4.86
CA THR A 315 -12.47 10.45 4.43
C THR A 315 -12.62 11.37 5.61
N HIS A 316 -12.29 12.65 5.44
CA HIS A 316 -12.64 13.68 6.40
C HIS A 316 -14.18 13.69 6.65
N PRO A 317 -14.66 13.98 7.88
CA PRO A 317 -16.09 13.94 8.20
C PRO A 317 -17.00 14.72 7.24
N ASP A 318 -16.57 15.90 6.82
CA ASP A 318 -17.33 16.79 5.91
C ASP A 318 -17.17 16.47 4.41
N TRP A 319 -16.50 15.37 4.06
CA TRP A 319 -16.26 14.97 2.68
C TRP A 319 -17.27 13.91 2.24
N GLY A 320 -17.50 13.79 0.94
CA GLY A 320 -18.37 12.77 0.36
C GLY A 320 -17.83 11.35 0.54
N ASP A 321 -18.73 10.38 0.55
CA ASP A 321 -18.37 8.96 0.61
C ASP A 321 -17.66 8.50 -0.66
N PRO A 322 -16.64 7.65 -0.54
CA PRO A 322 -15.94 7.10 -1.69
C PRO A 322 -16.81 6.04 -2.38
N ALA A 323 -16.85 6.07 -3.70
CA ALA A 323 -17.39 4.94 -4.47
C ALA A 323 -16.49 3.71 -4.32
N GLY A 324 -17.06 2.51 -4.50
CA GLY A 324 -16.32 1.25 -4.46
C GLY A 324 -16.28 0.54 -3.10
N PHE A 325 -16.87 1.13 -2.07
CA PHE A 325 -16.85 0.59 -0.71
C PHE A 325 -18.25 0.26 -0.17
N GLU A 326 -19.23 0.12 -1.06
CA GLU A 326 -20.58 -0.29 -0.67
C GLU A 326 -20.57 -1.79 -0.33
N GLY A 327 -21.20 -2.15 0.79
CA GLY A 327 -21.32 -3.53 1.29
C GLY A 327 -22.65 -3.74 1.98
#